data_AF-A0A941G9Y3-F1
#
_entry.id   AF-A0A941G9Y3-F1
#
_cell.length_a   1.000
_cell.length_b   1.000
_cell.length_c   1.000
_cell.angle_alpha   90.00
_cell.angle_beta   90.00
_cell.angle_gamma   90.00
#
_symmetry.space_group_name_H-M   'P 1'
#
loop_
_entity.id
_entity.type
_entity.pdbx_description
1 polymer ?
#
loop_
_entity_poly.entity_id
_entity_poly.type
_entity_poly.pdbx_seq_one_letter_code
_entity_poly.pdbx_strand_id
1 'polypeptide(L)'
;MSADTDTGALLIHGLGGTQYDLGAMHKVLKRAGVETHALTLPGHGATPEDLIGVRAESWLDAVTAKYREVAGRHDTLHVMGMCLGGLLAVELCKRENHRKGRLVSLAAPVFIDGWSTPWYRGLRHLVYRIPGLAAGMRVEEEEPYGLKNELVRSIVKAKFERGENFHYRWVPLSCVQEVDRLRGWVMRGLDAIACPTLIMHAHEDELTSARSARFLRDGIADSRLVLLDNSYHMICVDNDRDRVAAEVLSFMDRAAEAPQPSRLQSLDGEDAQRLLTAYRESLRAGEFETLFPLFADNVVWTEEGDSPLSGVYRGKSALIDLFSRLMDYSRNTLRILEVGAPELRGRAFAMPLRFQVQDGPGLQESGATHTLRLRANVITRVNSVADDPPRADALWRRLAAASLRHSAS
;
A
#
# COMPACT_ATOMS: atom_id res chain seq x y z
N MET A 1 -8.19 3.88 -36.56
CA MET A 1 -7.43 4.90 -35.82
C MET A 1 -8.46 5.74 -35.08
N SER A 2 -8.79 5.40 -33.83
CA SER A 2 -9.65 6.31 -33.04
C SER A 2 -8.79 7.51 -32.67
N ALA A 3 -9.31 8.72 -32.87
CA ALA A 3 -8.70 9.93 -32.33
C ALA A 3 -8.43 9.69 -30.83
N ASP A 4 -7.20 9.93 -30.40
CA ASP A 4 -6.82 9.79 -28.99
C ASP A 4 -7.50 10.92 -28.22
N THR A 5 -8.70 10.66 -27.71
CA THR A 5 -9.52 11.64 -27.00
C THR A 5 -8.82 12.02 -25.70
N ASP A 6 -8.61 13.32 -25.48
CA ASP A 6 -7.94 13.83 -24.30
C ASP A 6 -8.73 13.44 -23.03
N THR A 7 -8.11 12.61 -22.19
CA THR A 7 -8.75 11.97 -21.05
C THR A 7 -8.00 12.29 -19.77
N GLY A 8 -8.69 12.91 -18.82
CA GLY A 8 -8.18 13.20 -17.49
C GLY A 8 -8.81 12.32 -16.40
N ALA A 9 -8.16 12.27 -15.23
CA ALA A 9 -8.74 11.74 -14.00
C ALA A 9 -8.40 12.66 -12.81
N LEU A 10 -9.42 13.11 -12.08
CA LEU A 10 -9.26 13.78 -10.79
C LEU A 10 -9.20 12.73 -9.68
N LEU A 11 -8.09 12.68 -8.95
CA LEU A 11 -7.82 11.73 -7.88
C LEU A 11 -7.88 12.42 -6.52
N ILE A 12 -8.65 11.85 -5.58
CA ILE A 12 -8.93 12.44 -4.27
C ILE A 12 -8.54 11.45 -3.16
N HIS A 13 -7.65 11.86 -2.27
CA HIS A 13 -7.11 11.01 -1.20
C HIS A 13 -8.05 10.91 0.03
N GLY A 14 -7.68 10.06 0.98
CA GLY A 14 -8.42 9.77 2.20
C GLY A 14 -8.17 10.78 3.33
N LEU A 15 -8.83 10.54 4.47
CA LEU A 15 -8.66 11.35 5.67
C LEU A 15 -7.32 11.04 6.33
N GLY A 16 -6.57 12.07 6.74
CA GLY A 16 -5.26 11.89 7.38
C GLY A 16 -4.14 11.52 6.40
N GLY A 17 -4.48 11.10 5.18
CA GLY A 17 -3.53 10.75 4.15
C GLY A 17 -3.22 11.87 3.17
N THR A 18 -2.63 11.46 2.05
CA THR A 18 -2.24 12.32 0.92
C THR A 18 -2.37 11.52 -0.37
N GLN A 19 -1.85 12.02 -1.49
CA GLN A 19 -1.79 11.29 -2.76
C GLN A 19 -1.19 9.86 -2.66
N TYR A 20 -0.43 9.56 -1.59
CA TYR A 20 0.10 8.21 -1.32
C TYR A 20 -0.98 7.15 -1.07
N ASP A 21 -2.16 7.53 -0.57
CA ASP A 21 -3.27 6.61 -0.29
C ASP A 21 -3.71 5.87 -1.57
N LEU A 22 -3.60 6.56 -2.70
CA LEU A 22 -3.97 6.04 -4.03
C LEU A 22 -2.88 5.13 -4.63
N GLY A 23 -1.79 4.86 -3.89
CA GLY A 23 -0.73 3.95 -4.27
C GLY A 23 -0.17 4.23 -5.66
N ALA A 24 -0.21 3.23 -6.53
CA ALA A 24 0.32 3.32 -7.89
C ALA A 24 -0.66 3.94 -8.92
N MET A 25 -1.88 4.34 -8.53
CA MET A 25 -2.91 4.72 -9.51
C MET A 25 -2.51 5.87 -10.41
N HIS A 26 -1.79 6.87 -9.90
CA HIS A 26 -1.22 7.94 -10.72
C HIS A 26 -0.38 7.41 -11.89
N LYS A 27 0.49 6.42 -11.61
CA LYS A 27 1.39 5.84 -12.61
C LYS A 27 0.64 4.91 -13.56
N VAL A 28 -0.29 4.12 -13.03
CA VAL A 28 -1.11 3.17 -13.81
C VAL A 28 -1.96 3.91 -14.83
N LEU A 29 -2.70 4.94 -14.39
CA LEU A 29 -3.57 5.74 -15.24
C LEU A 29 -2.76 6.51 -16.30
N LYS A 30 -1.64 7.12 -15.89
CA LYS A 30 -0.75 7.82 -16.83
C LYS A 30 -0.21 6.92 -17.93
N ARG A 31 0.19 5.68 -17.60
CA ARG A 31 0.64 4.69 -18.60
C ARG A 31 -0.47 4.28 -19.56
N ALA A 32 -1.72 4.31 -19.11
CA ALA A 32 -2.89 4.03 -19.93
C ALA A 32 -3.40 5.23 -20.74
N GLY A 33 -2.63 6.34 -20.79
CA GLY A 33 -2.99 7.54 -21.53
C GLY A 33 -4.01 8.43 -20.82
N VAL A 34 -4.14 8.34 -19.50
CA VAL A 34 -5.02 9.20 -18.69
C VAL A 34 -4.18 10.21 -17.91
N GLU A 35 -4.38 11.51 -18.16
CA GLU A 35 -3.72 12.57 -17.40
C GLU A 35 -4.31 12.66 -15.98
N THR A 36 -3.47 12.55 -14.96
CA THR A 36 -3.95 12.54 -13.57
C THR A 36 -3.78 13.90 -12.90
N HIS A 37 -4.84 14.37 -12.26
CA HIS A 37 -4.88 15.57 -11.44
C HIS A 37 -5.17 15.19 -10.00
N ALA A 38 -4.45 15.79 -9.05
CA ALA A 38 -4.70 15.59 -7.63
C ALA A 38 -4.65 16.94 -6.89
N LEU A 39 -5.18 16.96 -5.68
CA LEU A 39 -5.07 18.06 -4.74
C LEU A 39 -4.77 17.52 -3.35
N THR A 40 -4.06 18.30 -2.55
CA THR A 40 -4.00 18.09 -1.10
C THR A 40 -5.22 18.76 -0.48
N LEU A 41 -6.04 18.00 0.25
CA LEU A 41 -7.24 18.52 0.90
C LEU A 41 -6.87 19.52 2.01
N PRO A 42 -7.68 20.56 2.25
CA PRO A 42 -7.51 21.46 3.40
C PRO A 42 -7.24 20.70 4.72
N GLY A 43 -6.22 21.15 5.46
CA GLY A 43 -5.74 20.53 6.71
C GLY A 43 -4.83 19.31 6.55
N HIS A 44 -4.57 18.84 5.32
CA HIS A 44 -3.70 17.69 5.06
C HIS A 44 -2.33 18.11 4.51
N GLY A 45 -1.34 17.22 4.63
CA GLY A 45 0.01 17.40 4.06
C GLY A 45 0.98 18.23 4.93
N ALA A 46 0.58 18.57 6.15
CA ALA A 46 1.42 19.29 7.13
C ALA A 46 1.34 18.59 8.49
N THR A 47 0.56 19.09 9.46
CA THR A 47 0.38 18.42 10.77
C THR A 47 -1.08 18.08 11.07
N PRO A 48 -1.36 17.10 11.94
CA PRO A 48 -2.73 16.76 12.32
C PRO A 48 -3.53 17.92 12.94
N GLU A 49 -2.86 18.86 13.60
CA GLU A 49 -3.48 20.06 14.16
C GLU A 49 -4.12 20.96 13.08
N ASP A 50 -3.61 20.92 11.85
CA ASP A 50 -4.17 21.70 10.74
C ASP A 50 -5.57 21.23 10.33
N LEU A 51 -6.01 20.05 10.78
CA LEU A 51 -7.40 19.57 10.61
C LEU A 51 -8.37 20.23 11.59
N ILE A 52 -7.88 20.85 12.66
CA ILE A 52 -8.75 21.48 13.66
C ILE A 52 -9.45 22.69 13.03
N GLY A 53 -10.78 22.65 13.00
CA GLY A 53 -11.62 23.72 12.46
C GLY A 53 -11.84 23.65 10.95
N VAL A 54 -11.23 22.70 10.25
CA VAL A 54 -11.55 22.43 8.84
C VAL A 54 -12.93 21.79 8.75
N ARG A 55 -13.77 22.29 7.83
CA ARG A 55 -15.15 21.83 7.65
C ARG A 55 -15.31 20.95 6.41
N ALA A 56 -16.34 20.11 6.39
CA ALA A 56 -16.69 19.29 5.24
C ALA A 56 -16.95 20.13 3.98
N GLU A 57 -17.54 21.32 4.14
CA GLU A 57 -17.72 22.26 3.04
C GLU A 57 -16.38 22.70 2.44
N SER A 58 -15.36 22.95 3.26
CA SER A 58 -14.03 23.37 2.78
C SER A 58 -13.36 22.31 1.91
N TRP A 59 -13.48 21.03 2.26
CA TRP A 59 -12.98 19.94 1.42
C TRP A 59 -13.73 19.84 0.10
N LEU A 60 -15.06 19.92 0.14
CA LEU A 60 -15.88 19.84 -1.06
C LEU A 60 -15.66 21.05 -1.98
N ASP A 61 -15.53 22.26 -1.43
CA ASP A 61 -15.25 23.46 -2.20
C ASP A 61 -13.89 23.39 -2.88
N ALA A 62 -12.85 22.91 -2.19
CA ALA A 62 -11.52 22.71 -2.77
C ALA A 62 -11.54 21.67 -3.91
N VAL A 63 -12.20 20.54 -3.70
CA VAL A 63 -12.38 19.50 -4.73
C VAL A 63 -13.18 20.04 -5.92
N THR A 64 -14.24 20.80 -5.67
CA THR A 64 -15.09 21.39 -6.71
C THR A 64 -14.34 22.43 -7.53
N ALA A 65 -13.55 23.29 -6.88
CA ALA A 65 -12.69 24.24 -7.56
C ALA A 65 -11.69 23.52 -8.46
N LYS A 66 -11.03 22.47 -7.96
CA LYS A 66 -10.08 21.67 -8.76
C LYS A 66 -10.77 20.96 -9.92
N TYR A 67 -11.94 20.37 -9.69
CA TYR A 67 -12.74 19.74 -10.73
C TYR A 67 -13.08 20.72 -11.86
N ARG A 68 -13.58 21.93 -11.53
CA ARG A 68 -13.93 22.94 -12.53
C ARG A 68 -12.71 23.45 -13.31
N GLU A 69 -11.55 23.53 -12.65
CA GLU A 69 -10.28 23.89 -13.30
C GLU A 69 -9.90 22.89 -14.42
N VAL A 70 -10.08 21.58 -14.15
CA VAL A 70 -9.60 20.52 -15.06
C VAL A 70 -10.67 19.99 -16.01
N ALA A 71 -11.95 20.12 -15.68
CA ALA A 71 -13.07 19.65 -16.50
C ALA A 71 -13.20 20.35 -17.86
N GLY A 72 -12.64 21.56 -18.00
CA GLY A 72 -12.56 22.27 -19.28
C GLY A 72 -11.36 21.88 -20.15
N ARG A 73 -10.38 21.15 -19.59
CA ARG A 73 -9.15 20.78 -20.28
C ARG A 73 -9.28 19.50 -21.07
N HIS A 74 -10.10 18.56 -20.59
CA HIS A 74 -10.25 17.23 -21.18
C HIS A 74 -11.65 17.02 -21.78
N ASP A 75 -11.71 16.25 -22.85
CA ASP A 75 -12.96 15.79 -23.46
C ASP A 75 -13.67 14.80 -22.52
N THR A 76 -12.90 13.88 -21.94
CA THR A 76 -13.34 12.94 -20.92
C THR A 76 -12.64 13.22 -19.59
N LEU A 77 -13.39 13.33 -18.50
CA LEU A 77 -12.81 13.48 -17.16
C LEU A 77 -13.40 12.44 -16.21
N HIS A 78 -12.58 11.53 -15.72
CA HIS A 78 -12.95 10.62 -14.63
C HIS A 78 -12.77 11.28 -13.26
N VAL A 79 -13.55 10.86 -12.27
CA VAL A 79 -13.37 11.26 -10.87
C VAL A 79 -13.17 10.00 -10.04
N MET A 80 -12.08 9.94 -9.29
CA MET A 80 -11.74 8.81 -8.44
C MET A 80 -11.41 9.29 -7.05
N GLY A 81 -11.94 8.60 -6.04
CA GLY A 81 -11.62 8.93 -4.66
C GLY A 81 -11.55 7.71 -3.76
N MET A 82 -10.68 7.79 -2.77
CA MET A 82 -10.49 6.74 -1.76
C MET A 82 -10.90 7.22 -0.36
N CYS A 83 -11.60 6.39 0.40
CA CYS A 83 -12.10 6.69 1.74
C CYS A 83 -12.89 8.03 1.77
N LEU A 84 -12.40 9.05 2.50
CA LEU A 84 -12.95 10.41 2.50
C LEU A 84 -13.05 10.97 1.07
N GLY A 85 -12.01 10.78 0.27
CA GLY A 85 -12.01 11.15 -1.15
C GLY A 85 -13.10 10.45 -1.94
N GLY A 86 -13.47 9.22 -1.58
CA GLY A 86 -14.59 8.49 -2.19
C GLY A 86 -15.95 9.13 -1.90
N LEU A 87 -16.15 9.63 -0.67
CA LEU A 87 -17.35 10.40 -0.32
C LEU A 87 -17.38 11.75 -1.05
N LEU A 88 -16.24 12.44 -1.10
CA LEU A 88 -16.11 13.72 -1.82
C LEU A 88 -16.34 13.54 -3.33
N ALA A 89 -15.84 12.46 -3.93
CA ALA A 89 -16.05 12.14 -5.35
C ALA A 89 -17.53 11.93 -5.66
N VAL A 90 -18.25 11.17 -4.82
CA VAL A 90 -19.69 10.94 -4.95
C VAL A 90 -20.45 12.27 -4.82
N GLU A 91 -20.18 13.03 -3.76
CA GLU A 91 -20.88 14.30 -3.51
C GLU A 91 -20.61 15.34 -4.60
N LEU A 92 -19.36 15.43 -5.09
CA LEU A 92 -18.98 16.26 -6.22
C LEU A 92 -19.77 15.89 -7.49
N CYS A 93 -19.74 14.61 -7.88
CA CYS A 93 -20.40 14.16 -9.10
C CYS A 93 -21.91 14.40 -9.06
N LYS A 94 -22.52 14.27 -7.86
CA LYS A 94 -23.92 14.59 -7.62
C LYS A 94 -24.21 16.07 -7.81
N ARG A 95 -23.44 16.96 -7.18
CA ARG A 95 -23.68 18.42 -7.21
C ARG A 95 -23.37 19.06 -8.55
N GLU A 96 -22.29 18.62 -9.20
CA GLU A 96 -21.87 19.13 -10.50
C GLU A 96 -22.59 18.44 -11.67
N ASN A 97 -23.52 17.51 -11.39
CA ASN A 97 -24.23 16.70 -12.39
C ASN A 97 -23.24 16.12 -13.43
N HIS A 98 -22.19 15.46 -12.93
CA HIS A 98 -21.06 15.02 -13.74
C HIS A 98 -21.49 13.99 -14.79
N ARG A 99 -21.18 14.26 -16.07
CA ARG A 99 -21.54 13.44 -17.24
C ARG A 99 -20.39 13.20 -18.23
N LYS A 100 -19.25 13.87 -18.03
CA LYS A 100 -18.11 13.84 -18.96
C LYS A 100 -17.21 12.60 -18.79
N GLY A 101 -17.55 11.69 -17.89
CA GLY A 101 -16.71 10.53 -17.63
C GLY A 101 -17.36 9.62 -16.62
N ARG A 102 -16.53 9.07 -15.74
CA ARG A 102 -16.91 7.97 -14.85
C ARG A 102 -16.49 8.28 -13.42
N LEU A 103 -17.28 7.80 -12.48
CA LEU A 103 -16.99 7.89 -11.06
C LEU A 103 -16.39 6.58 -10.56
N VAL A 104 -15.29 6.64 -9.82
CA VAL A 104 -14.68 5.50 -9.13
C VAL A 104 -14.62 5.79 -7.63
N SER A 105 -15.41 5.06 -6.85
CA SER A 105 -15.47 5.14 -5.39
C SER A 105 -14.74 3.95 -4.77
N LEU A 106 -13.67 4.23 -4.03
CA LEU A 106 -12.79 3.23 -3.42
C LEU A 106 -12.94 3.29 -1.90
N ALA A 107 -13.44 2.22 -1.28
CA ALA A 107 -13.60 2.08 0.17
C ALA A 107 -14.32 3.28 0.86
N ALA A 108 -15.33 3.86 0.23
CA ALA A 108 -16.02 5.05 0.77
C ALA A 108 -16.80 4.72 2.07
N PRO A 109 -16.51 5.38 3.21
CA PRO A 109 -17.07 5.01 4.51
C PRO A 109 -18.47 5.58 4.75
N VAL A 110 -19.46 5.18 3.94
CA VAL A 110 -20.87 5.60 4.13
C VAL A 110 -21.39 5.17 5.50
N PHE A 111 -20.98 4.00 5.99
CA PHE A 111 -21.17 3.54 7.36
C PHE A 111 -19.80 3.28 8.01
N ILE A 112 -19.55 3.90 9.16
CA ILE A 112 -18.35 3.64 9.98
C ILE A 112 -18.71 2.53 10.97
N ASP A 113 -18.74 1.30 10.48
CA ASP A 113 -19.18 0.08 11.18
C ASP A 113 -18.34 -1.15 10.83
N GLY A 114 -17.09 -0.94 10.42
CA GLY A 114 -16.14 -2.02 10.20
C GLY A 114 -15.78 -2.78 11.49
N TRP A 115 -15.13 -3.92 11.33
CA TRP A 115 -14.91 -4.89 12.42
C TRP A 115 -13.98 -4.39 13.54
N SER A 116 -13.12 -3.40 13.26
CA SER A 116 -12.22 -2.79 14.24
C SER A 116 -12.82 -1.53 14.90
N THR A 117 -14.00 -1.10 14.46
CA THR A 117 -14.62 0.11 15.05
C THR A 117 -15.08 -0.13 16.50
N PRO A 118 -14.77 0.77 17.46
CA PRO A 118 -15.11 0.55 18.86
C PRO A 118 -16.62 0.37 19.09
N TRP A 119 -17.01 -0.50 20.03
CA TRP A 119 -18.42 -0.73 20.36
C TRP A 119 -19.16 0.54 20.80
N TYR A 120 -18.44 1.49 21.41
CA TYR A 120 -18.95 2.78 21.86
C TYR A 120 -18.96 3.87 20.78
N ARG A 121 -18.65 3.54 19.52
CA ARG A 121 -18.55 4.51 18.41
C ARG A 121 -19.76 5.43 18.27
N GLY A 122 -20.96 5.00 18.67
CA GLY A 122 -22.17 5.83 18.62
C GLY A 122 -22.17 7.00 19.62
N LEU A 123 -21.40 6.89 20.73
CA LEU A 123 -21.30 7.94 21.74
C LEU A 123 -20.63 9.21 21.21
N ARG A 124 -19.87 9.13 20.11
CA ARG A 124 -19.24 10.30 19.49
C ARG A 124 -20.24 11.41 19.16
N HIS A 125 -21.48 11.05 18.81
CA HIS A 125 -22.55 12.03 18.53
C HIS A 125 -22.98 12.83 19.76
N LEU A 126 -22.78 12.29 20.96
CA LEU A 126 -22.97 13.02 22.22
C LEU A 126 -21.76 13.91 22.49
N VAL A 127 -20.55 13.41 22.25
CA VAL A 127 -19.29 14.16 22.40
C VAL A 127 -19.27 15.41 21.51
N TYR A 128 -19.79 15.32 20.28
CA TYR A 128 -19.92 16.46 19.36
C TYR A 128 -20.75 17.63 19.91
N ARG A 129 -21.63 17.39 20.90
CA ARG A 129 -22.48 18.43 21.49
C ARG A 129 -21.77 19.20 22.60
N ILE A 130 -20.63 18.70 23.09
CA ILE A 130 -19.84 19.33 24.14
C ILE A 130 -18.84 20.28 23.49
N PRO A 131 -18.97 21.62 23.68
CA PRO A 131 -18.11 22.59 23.02
C PRO A 131 -16.62 22.36 23.31
N GLY A 132 -15.80 22.35 22.26
CA GLY A 132 -14.34 22.20 22.35
C GLY A 132 -13.83 20.77 22.58
N LEU A 133 -14.66 19.85 23.11
CA LEU A 133 -14.20 18.50 23.46
C LEU A 133 -13.78 17.69 22.23
N ALA A 134 -14.58 17.71 21.16
CA ALA A 134 -14.23 16.99 19.93
C ALA A 134 -12.94 17.52 19.26
N ALA A 135 -12.63 18.81 19.43
CA ALA A 135 -11.38 19.39 18.91
C ALA A 135 -10.15 18.98 19.73
N GLY A 136 -10.33 18.72 21.03
CA GLY A 136 -9.25 18.29 21.93
C GLY A 136 -9.02 16.77 21.96
N MET A 137 -9.95 15.96 21.46
CA MET A 137 -9.82 14.51 21.42
C MET A 137 -9.12 14.03 20.14
N ARG A 138 -8.15 13.14 20.30
CA ARG A 138 -7.42 12.50 19.20
C ARG A 138 -8.00 11.13 18.92
N VAL A 139 -8.18 10.82 17.63
CA VAL A 139 -8.46 9.48 17.13
C VAL A 139 -7.17 8.98 16.52
N GLU A 140 -6.50 8.06 17.20
CA GLU A 140 -5.25 7.47 16.74
C GLU A 140 -5.53 6.50 15.58
N GLU A 141 -4.61 6.49 14.64
CA GLU A 141 -4.53 5.51 13.56
C GLU A 141 -3.83 4.28 14.15
N GLU A 142 -4.59 3.21 14.37
CA GLU A 142 -4.13 2.00 15.07
C GLU A 142 -3.83 0.87 14.08
N GLU A 143 -3.03 -0.11 14.51
CA GLU A 143 -2.86 -1.33 13.73
C GLU A 143 -4.23 -2.01 13.53
N PRO A 144 -4.56 -2.44 12.30
CA PRO A 144 -3.64 -2.75 11.20
C PRO A 144 -3.43 -1.66 10.13
N TYR A 145 -3.77 -0.38 10.39
CA TYR A 145 -3.61 0.75 9.45
C TYR A 145 -4.37 0.57 8.12
N GLY A 146 -5.50 -0.14 8.15
CA GLY A 146 -6.23 -0.48 6.95
C GLY A 146 -5.54 -1.49 6.04
N LEU A 147 -4.50 -2.20 6.50
CA LEU A 147 -3.67 -3.08 5.67
C LEU A 147 -3.71 -4.52 6.14
N LYS A 148 -4.22 -5.42 5.30
CA LYS A 148 -4.17 -6.88 5.52
C LYS A 148 -2.77 -7.44 5.27
N ASN A 149 -2.03 -6.87 4.31
CA ASN A 149 -0.65 -7.25 4.05
C ASN A 149 0.27 -6.91 5.23
N GLU A 150 0.76 -7.92 5.93
CA GLU A 150 1.65 -7.79 7.10
C GLU A 150 2.95 -7.04 6.77
N LEU A 151 3.52 -7.24 5.57
CA LEU A 151 4.75 -6.57 5.14
C LEU A 151 4.51 -5.08 4.88
N VAL A 152 3.41 -4.72 4.21
CA VAL A 152 3.08 -3.30 4.00
C VAL A 152 2.76 -2.64 5.34
N ARG A 153 2.12 -3.36 6.27
CA ARG A 153 1.84 -2.91 7.63
C ARG A 153 3.13 -2.66 8.42
N SER A 154 4.11 -3.56 8.38
CA SER A 154 5.40 -3.37 9.07
C SER A 154 6.18 -2.18 8.49
N ILE A 155 6.16 -1.99 7.16
CA ILE A 155 6.74 -0.81 6.51
C ILE A 155 6.07 0.48 7.02
N VAL A 156 4.74 0.52 7.04
CA VAL A 156 3.96 1.69 7.48
C VAL A 156 4.26 2.00 8.95
N LYS A 157 4.32 0.96 9.81
CA LYS A 157 4.71 1.09 11.21
C LYS A 157 6.11 1.67 11.37
N ALA A 158 7.10 1.13 10.66
CA ALA A 158 8.48 1.61 10.72
C ALA A 158 8.59 3.08 10.25
N LYS A 159 7.88 3.46 9.18
CA LYS A 159 7.83 4.85 8.72
C LYS A 159 7.22 5.79 9.74
N PHE A 160 6.15 5.36 10.40
CA PHE A 160 5.56 6.09 11.51
C PHE A 160 6.56 6.27 12.66
N GLU A 161 7.27 5.20 13.06
CA GLU A 161 8.30 5.24 14.11
C GLU A 161 9.47 6.19 13.75
N ARG A 162 9.81 6.30 12.46
CA ARG A 162 10.78 7.27 11.95
C ARG A 162 10.25 8.71 11.81
N GLY A 163 8.97 8.95 12.06
CA GLY A 163 8.35 10.27 11.94
C GLY A 163 8.15 10.75 10.50
N GLU A 164 8.02 9.84 9.53
CA GLU A 164 7.71 10.21 8.15
C GLU A 164 6.23 10.61 8.03
N ASN A 165 5.95 11.84 7.57
CA ASN A 165 4.60 12.40 7.44
C ASN A 165 3.94 12.05 6.09
N PHE A 166 3.78 10.76 5.77
CA PHE A 166 3.05 10.31 4.57
C PHE A 166 1.54 10.15 4.81
N HIS A 167 1.19 9.86 6.07
CA HIS A 167 -0.16 9.80 6.63
C HIS A 167 -0.09 10.30 8.08
N TYR A 168 -1.16 10.85 8.61
CA TYR A 168 -1.22 11.27 10.00
C TYR A 168 -1.40 10.07 10.92
N ARG A 169 -0.70 10.11 12.06
CA ARG A 169 -0.83 9.12 13.14
C ARG A 169 -2.12 9.24 13.93
N TRP A 170 -2.74 10.40 13.89
CA TRP A 170 -4.02 10.67 14.51
C TRP A 170 -4.74 11.78 13.78
N VAL A 171 -6.06 11.86 13.96
CA VAL A 171 -6.89 12.96 13.49
C VAL A 171 -7.76 13.48 14.64
N PRO A 172 -8.10 14.78 14.68
CA PRO A 172 -8.97 15.29 15.73
C PRO A 172 -10.39 14.71 15.55
N LEU A 173 -11.07 14.41 16.65
CA LEU A 173 -12.43 13.86 16.61
C LEU A 173 -13.43 14.83 15.94
N SER A 174 -13.18 16.14 15.99
CA SER A 174 -13.92 17.15 15.21
C SER A 174 -13.80 16.94 13.71
N CYS A 175 -12.71 16.37 13.22
CA CYS A 175 -12.57 16.01 11.81
C CYS A 175 -13.49 14.83 11.44
N VAL A 176 -13.60 13.84 12.32
CA VAL A 176 -14.55 12.71 12.14
C VAL A 176 -16.00 13.21 12.16
N GLN A 177 -16.31 14.25 12.94
CA GLN A 177 -17.63 14.90 12.91
C GLN A 177 -17.95 15.47 11.52
N GLU A 178 -16.98 16.07 10.85
CA GLU A 178 -17.15 16.59 9.49
C GLU A 178 -17.29 15.46 8.46
N VAL A 179 -16.59 14.33 8.64
CA VAL A 179 -16.84 13.11 7.86
C VAL A 179 -18.27 12.60 8.07
N ASP A 180 -18.79 12.59 9.30
CA ASP A 180 -20.18 12.21 9.59
C ASP A 180 -21.19 13.14 8.88
N ARG A 181 -20.90 14.45 8.78
CA ARG A 181 -21.73 15.41 8.02
C ARG A 181 -21.72 15.08 6.52
N LEU A 182 -20.55 14.84 5.95
CA LEU A 182 -20.37 14.48 4.54
C LEU A 182 -21.06 13.15 4.21
N ARG A 183 -20.92 12.13 5.06
CA ARG A 183 -21.67 10.87 4.96
C ARG A 183 -23.16 11.13 4.88
N GLY A 184 -23.68 12.00 5.74
CA GLY A 184 -25.08 12.42 5.71
C GLY A 184 -25.51 13.05 4.39
N TRP A 185 -24.64 13.80 3.71
CA TRP A 185 -24.91 14.35 2.38
C TRP A 185 -24.94 13.25 1.32
N VAL A 186 -23.95 12.35 1.32
CA VAL A 186 -23.86 11.21 0.39
C VAL A 186 -25.06 10.28 0.52
N MET A 187 -25.56 10.05 1.73
CA MET A 187 -26.73 9.19 1.99
C MET A 187 -28.05 9.72 1.38
N ARG A 188 -28.07 10.91 0.80
CA ARG A 188 -29.25 11.52 0.17
C ARG A 188 -29.00 11.81 -1.30
N GLY A 189 -30.00 11.52 -2.15
CA GLY A 189 -30.00 11.92 -3.56
C GLY A 189 -28.98 11.17 -4.44
N LEU A 190 -28.67 9.90 -4.12
CA LEU A 190 -27.74 9.10 -4.94
C LEU A 190 -28.28 8.83 -6.35
N ASP A 191 -29.60 8.86 -6.52
CA ASP A 191 -30.32 8.74 -7.79
C ASP A 191 -30.02 9.91 -8.75
N ALA A 192 -29.48 11.02 -8.24
CA ALA A 192 -29.04 12.14 -9.06
C ALA A 192 -27.64 11.95 -9.69
N ILE A 193 -26.91 10.88 -9.35
CA ILE A 193 -25.64 10.55 -10.00
C ILE A 193 -25.94 10.09 -11.43
N ALA A 194 -25.44 10.85 -12.41
CA ALA A 194 -25.75 10.64 -13.83
C ALA A 194 -24.67 9.88 -14.62
N CYS A 195 -23.50 9.64 -14.03
CA CYS A 195 -22.38 8.97 -14.69
C CYS A 195 -22.25 7.50 -14.25
N PRO A 196 -21.71 6.63 -15.12
CA PRO A 196 -21.36 5.28 -14.74
C PRO A 196 -20.42 5.28 -13.53
N THR A 197 -20.75 4.46 -12.52
CA THR A 197 -20.03 4.44 -11.26
C THR A 197 -19.46 3.06 -10.94
N LEU A 198 -18.15 2.97 -10.71
CA LEU A 198 -17.49 1.80 -10.13
C LEU A 198 -17.34 2.00 -8.63
N ILE A 199 -17.76 1.00 -7.87
CA ILE A 199 -17.63 0.95 -6.41
C ILE A 199 -16.73 -0.25 -6.11
N MET A 200 -15.61 -0.01 -5.45
CA MET A 200 -14.69 -1.06 -5.00
C MET A 200 -14.54 -1.02 -3.49
N HIS A 201 -14.64 -2.17 -2.83
CA HIS A 201 -14.64 -2.25 -1.38
C HIS A 201 -14.11 -3.60 -0.91
N ALA A 202 -13.40 -3.65 0.22
CA ALA A 202 -12.92 -4.92 0.77
C ALA A 202 -13.98 -5.65 1.60
N HIS A 203 -14.05 -6.97 1.49
CA HIS A 203 -14.93 -7.79 2.31
C HIS A 203 -14.66 -7.63 3.81
N GLU A 204 -13.39 -7.53 4.18
CA GLU A 204 -12.90 -7.45 5.56
C GLU A 204 -12.37 -6.06 5.91
N ASP A 205 -13.06 -5.00 5.47
CA ASP A 205 -12.67 -3.64 5.81
C ASP A 205 -12.95 -3.33 7.30
N GLU A 206 -11.90 -2.86 7.99
CA GLU A 206 -11.87 -2.63 9.43
C GLU A 206 -12.58 -1.35 9.88
N LEU A 207 -12.69 -0.37 8.99
CA LEU A 207 -13.29 0.93 9.26
C LEU A 207 -14.74 0.98 8.81
N THR A 208 -15.03 0.39 7.65
CA THR A 208 -16.34 0.48 7.01
C THR A 208 -16.77 -0.83 6.39
N SER A 209 -17.90 -1.38 6.83
CA SER A 209 -18.35 -2.67 6.30
C SER A 209 -18.80 -2.57 4.83
N ALA A 210 -18.89 -3.73 4.15
CA ALA A 210 -19.43 -3.83 2.79
C ALA A 210 -20.86 -3.28 2.64
N ARG A 211 -21.56 -2.99 3.75
CA ARG A 211 -22.84 -2.25 3.75
C ARG A 211 -22.71 -0.91 3.04
N SER A 212 -21.60 -0.20 3.20
CA SER A 212 -21.37 1.09 2.54
C SER A 212 -21.40 0.95 1.01
N ALA A 213 -20.66 -0.02 0.50
CA ALA A 213 -20.59 -0.29 -0.93
C ALA A 213 -21.93 -0.74 -1.52
N ARG A 214 -22.66 -1.60 -0.81
CA ARG A 214 -24.02 -2.02 -1.21
C ARG A 214 -25.00 -0.85 -1.21
N PHE A 215 -24.94 0.02 -0.20
CA PHE A 215 -25.78 1.21 -0.14
C PHE A 215 -25.54 2.15 -1.33
N LEU A 216 -24.27 2.38 -1.71
CA LEU A 216 -23.94 3.17 -2.89
C LEU A 216 -24.46 2.50 -4.18
N ARG A 217 -24.24 1.18 -4.33
CA ARG A 217 -24.72 0.41 -5.49
C ARG A 217 -26.23 0.50 -5.63
N ASP A 218 -26.96 0.33 -4.53
CA ASP A 218 -28.42 0.30 -4.54
C ASP A 218 -29.03 1.69 -4.78
N GLY A 219 -28.30 2.75 -4.42
CA GLY A 219 -28.73 4.13 -4.62
C GLY A 219 -28.36 4.74 -5.97
N ILE A 220 -27.35 4.20 -6.67
CA ILE A 220 -26.85 4.73 -7.94
C ILE A 220 -27.30 3.82 -9.09
N ALA A 221 -28.07 4.38 -10.01
CA ALA A 221 -28.74 3.61 -11.08
C ALA A 221 -27.77 2.85 -12.00
N ASP A 222 -26.69 3.51 -12.44
CA ASP A 222 -25.65 2.89 -13.28
C ASP A 222 -24.38 2.65 -12.45
N SER A 223 -24.39 1.54 -11.71
CA SER A 223 -23.29 1.19 -10.82
C SER A 223 -22.81 -0.26 -10.96
N ARG A 224 -21.50 -0.45 -10.82
CA ARG A 224 -20.84 -1.75 -10.73
C ARG A 224 -20.15 -1.86 -9.38
N LEU A 225 -20.43 -2.94 -8.65
CA LEU A 225 -19.79 -3.24 -7.37
C LEU A 225 -18.74 -4.35 -7.54
N VAL A 226 -17.52 -4.11 -7.09
CA VAL A 226 -16.45 -5.11 -6.97
C VAL A 226 -16.06 -5.24 -5.50
N LEU A 227 -16.19 -6.45 -4.96
CA LEU A 227 -15.71 -6.77 -3.63
C LEU A 227 -14.35 -7.48 -3.70
N LEU A 228 -13.44 -7.08 -2.81
CA LEU A 228 -12.07 -7.57 -2.72
C LEU A 228 -11.93 -8.48 -1.50
N ASP A 229 -11.30 -9.63 -1.68
CA ASP A 229 -11.29 -10.71 -0.68
C ASP A 229 -10.01 -10.71 0.18
N ASN A 230 -8.96 -10.03 -0.28
CA ASN A 230 -7.63 -10.10 0.33
C ASN A 230 -7.07 -8.74 0.74
N SER A 231 -7.93 -7.78 1.08
CA SER A 231 -7.50 -6.46 1.53
C SER A 231 -8.34 -5.99 2.72
N TYR A 232 -7.85 -5.00 3.47
CA TYR A 232 -8.63 -4.22 4.44
C TYR A 232 -8.99 -2.86 3.82
N HIS A 233 -8.97 -1.77 4.59
CA HIS A 233 -9.45 -0.45 4.16
C HIS A 233 -8.60 0.18 3.03
N MET A 234 -7.28 0.00 3.06
CA MET A 234 -6.32 0.65 2.17
C MET A 234 -6.12 -0.10 0.85
N ILE A 235 -7.20 -0.36 0.12
CA ILE A 235 -7.25 -1.28 -1.04
C ILE A 235 -6.29 -0.93 -2.20
N CYS A 236 -5.88 0.34 -2.34
CA CYS A 236 -4.95 0.78 -3.39
C CYS A 236 -3.48 0.42 -3.13
N VAL A 237 -3.14 0.05 -1.88
CA VAL A 237 -1.77 -0.26 -1.44
C VAL A 237 -1.65 -1.65 -0.82
N ASP A 238 -2.78 -2.30 -0.52
CA ASP A 238 -2.87 -3.66 0.06
C ASP A 238 -2.71 -4.77 -1.00
N ASN A 239 -2.99 -6.04 -0.64
CA ASN A 239 -2.71 -7.19 -1.51
C ASN A 239 -3.45 -7.16 -2.85
N ASP A 240 -4.70 -6.67 -2.90
CA ASP A 240 -5.49 -6.63 -4.14
C ASP A 240 -5.20 -5.41 -5.03
N ARG A 241 -4.16 -4.61 -4.74
CA ARG A 241 -3.85 -3.37 -5.48
C ARG A 241 -3.77 -3.53 -7.00
N ASP A 242 -3.27 -4.67 -7.48
CA ASP A 242 -3.16 -4.94 -8.93
C ASP A 242 -4.53 -5.27 -9.54
N ARG A 243 -5.41 -5.95 -8.78
CA ARG A 243 -6.80 -6.17 -9.16
C ARG A 243 -7.58 -4.85 -9.15
N VAL A 244 -7.35 -3.99 -8.15
CA VAL A 244 -7.91 -2.62 -8.12
C VAL A 244 -7.51 -1.85 -9.38
N ALA A 245 -6.22 -1.83 -9.71
CA ALA A 245 -5.70 -1.20 -10.92
C ALA A 245 -6.39 -1.72 -12.20
N ALA A 246 -6.48 -3.04 -12.34
CA ALA A 246 -7.05 -3.68 -13.51
C ALA A 246 -8.54 -3.40 -13.70
N GLU A 247 -9.33 -3.49 -12.62
CA GLU A 247 -10.77 -3.19 -12.64
C GLU A 247 -11.04 -1.72 -12.96
N VAL A 248 -10.24 -0.81 -12.39
CA VAL A 248 -10.31 0.63 -12.67
C VAL A 248 -10.06 0.91 -14.15
N LEU A 249 -8.96 0.38 -14.71
CA LEU A 249 -8.62 0.58 -16.12
C LEU A 249 -9.68 -0.01 -17.03
N SER A 250 -10.11 -1.25 -16.76
CA SER A 250 -11.17 -1.91 -17.50
C SER A 250 -12.45 -1.10 -17.47
N PHE A 251 -12.83 -0.54 -16.33
CA PHE A 251 -14.02 0.30 -16.20
C PHE A 251 -13.88 1.62 -16.94
N MET A 252 -12.67 2.16 -17.06
CA MET A 252 -12.37 3.35 -17.85
C MET A 252 -12.26 3.06 -19.37
N ASP A 253 -12.61 1.86 -19.84
CA ASP A 253 -12.37 1.37 -21.21
C ASP A 253 -10.91 1.54 -21.65
N ARG A 254 -9.99 1.53 -20.68
CA ARG A 254 -8.57 1.55 -20.93
C ARG A 254 -8.05 0.12 -20.83
N ALA A 255 -7.28 -0.28 -21.84
CA ALA A 255 -6.49 -1.48 -21.68
C ALA A 255 -5.52 -1.23 -20.52
N ALA A 256 -5.57 -2.09 -19.50
CA ALA A 256 -4.32 -2.36 -18.82
C ALA A 256 -3.33 -2.72 -19.92
N GLU A 257 -2.19 -2.05 -19.99
CA GLU A 257 -1.08 -2.72 -20.66
C GLU A 257 -1.00 -4.08 -19.98
N ALA A 258 -1.36 -5.15 -20.71
CA ALA A 258 -0.82 -6.46 -20.38
C ALA A 258 0.65 -6.18 -20.11
N PRO A 259 1.24 -6.60 -18.98
CA PRO A 259 2.65 -6.36 -18.74
C PRO A 259 3.31 -6.77 -20.04
N GLN A 260 3.79 -5.77 -20.82
CA GLN A 260 4.33 -6.11 -22.13
C GLN A 260 5.35 -7.16 -21.75
N PRO A 261 5.32 -8.39 -22.33
CA PRO A 261 6.43 -9.30 -22.15
C PRO A 261 7.60 -8.45 -22.59
N SER A 262 8.34 -7.91 -21.61
CA SER A 262 9.20 -6.76 -21.80
C SER A 262 9.96 -7.12 -23.04
N ARG A 263 9.78 -6.35 -24.14
CA ARG A 263 10.44 -6.61 -25.43
C ARG A 263 11.77 -7.20 -25.07
N LEU A 264 12.08 -8.42 -25.54
CA LEU A 264 13.33 -9.14 -25.34
C LEU A 264 14.50 -8.16 -25.50
N GLN A 265 14.74 -7.40 -24.44
CA GLN A 265 15.80 -6.46 -24.25
C GLN A 265 16.77 -7.39 -23.57
N SER A 266 17.78 -7.76 -24.35
CA SER A 266 19.12 -7.96 -23.82
C SER A 266 19.24 -7.18 -22.52
N LEU A 267 19.63 -7.85 -21.45
CA LEU A 267 20.00 -7.22 -20.19
C LEU A 267 20.94 -6.03 -20.52
N ASP A 268 20.41 -4.83 -20.60
CA ASP A 268 21.23 -3.64 -20.71
C ASP A 268 21.99 -3.57 -19.40
N GLY A 269 23.32 -3.55 -19.48
CA GLY A 269 24.21 -3.69 -18.33
C GLY A 269 23.88 -2.71 -17.21
N GLU A 270 23.41 -1.50 -17.55
CA GLU A 270 23.03 -0.46 -16.59
C GLU A 270 21.80 -0.80 -15.74
N ASP A 271 20.81 -1.49 -16.30
CA ASP A 271 19.57 -1.81 -15.59
C ASP A 271 19.79 -2.96 -14.60
N ALA A 272 20.51 -4.01 -15.04
CA ALA A 272 20.97 -5.07 -14.16
C ALA A 272 21.87 -4.51 -13.05
N GLN A 273 22.75 -3.56 -13.36
CA GLN A 273 23.65 -2.96 -12.39
C GLN A 273 22.91 -2.07 -11.38
N ARG A 274 21.84 -1.36 -11.79
CA ARG A 274 20.95 -0.64 -10.88
C ARG A 274 20.23 -1.58 -9.93
N LEU A 275 19.68 -2.69 -10.44
CA LEU A 275 18.99 -3.70 -9.62
C LEU A 275 19.94 -4.36 -8.61
N LEU A 276 21.14 -4.75 -9.05
CA LEU A 276 22.16 -5.35 -8.18
C LEU A 276 22.69 -4.36 -7.14
N THR A 277 22.80 -3.07 -7.50
CA THR A 277 23.17 -2.01 -6.55
C THR A 277 22.07 -1.84 -5.51
N ALA A 278 20.80 -1.74 -5.91
CA ALA A 278 19.68 -1.67 -4.98
C ALA A 278 19.66 -2.87 -4.02
N TYR A 279 19.81 -4.08 -4.54
CA TYR A 279 19.89 -5.31 -3.74
C TYR A 279 21.02 -5.25 -2.69
N ARG A 280 22.19 -4.75 -3.09
CA ARG A 280 23.35 -4.62 -2.21
C ARG A 280 23.12 -3.61 -1.09
N GLU A 281 22.62 -2.42 -1.43
CA GLU A 281 22.37 -1.37 -0.45
C GLU A 281 21.26 -1.77 0.52
N SER A 282 20.20 -2.44 0.03
CA SER A 282 19.15 -3.04 0.86
C SER A 282 19.67 -4.04 1.89
N LEU A 283 20.56 -4.95 1.48
CA LEU A 283 21.18 -5.90 2.40
C LEU A 283 22.09 -5.20 3.42
N ARG A 284 22.91 -4.23 2.98
CA ARG A 284 23.81 -3.47 3.88
C ARG A 284 23.06 -2.67 4.92
N ALA A 285 21.91 -2.10 4.55
CA ALA A 285 21.04 -1.37 5.47
C ALA A 285 20.39 -2.29 6.50
N GLY A 286 20.39 -3.61 6.29
CA GLY A 286 19.62 -4.56 7.10
C GLY A 286 18.10 -4.44 6.88
N GLU A 287 17.69 -3.69 5.85
CA GLU A 287 16.28 -3.42 5.55
C GLU A 287 15.76 -4.46 4.56
N PHE A 288 15.57 -5.70 5.01
CA PHE A 288 15.12 -6.82 4.16
C PHE A 288 13.81 -6.52 3.41
N GLU A 289 12.98 -5.61 3.95
CA GLU A 289 11.75 -5.13 3.32
C GLU A 289 12.00 -4.47 1.95
N THR A 290 13.13 -3.78 1.81
CA THR A 290 13.50 -3.10 0.56
C THR A 290 13.97 -4.06 -0.53
N LEU A 291 14.19 -5.34 -0.19
CA LEU A 291 14.49 -6.40 -1.16
C LEU A 291 13.25 -6.88 -1.92
N PHE A 292 12.07 -6.85 -1.31
CA PHE A 292 10.86 -7.43 -1.92
C PHE A 292 10.42 -6.79 -3.24
N PRO A 293 10.53 -5.46 -3.43
CA PRO A 293 10.28 -4.84 -4.74
C PRO A 293 11.25 -5.31 -5.83
N LEU A 294 12.43 -5.80 -5.45
CA LEU A 294 13.45 -6.29 -6.38
C LEU A 294 13.18 -7.72 -6.86
N PHE A 295 12.30 -8.46 -6.16
CA PHE A 295 11.94 -9.83 -6.50
C PHE A 295 10.72 -9.92 -7.42
N ALA A 296 10.73 -10.91 -8.32
CA ALA A 296 9.54 -11.34 -9.04
C ALA A 296 8.51 -11.96 -8.07
N ASP A 297 7.22 -11.93 -8.41
CA ASP A 297 6.18 -12.50 -7.53
C ASP A 297 6.35 -14.01 -7.32
N ASN A 298 6.87 -14.70 -8.33
CA ASN A 298 7.20 -16.13 -8.33
C ASN A 298 8.68 -16.43 -8.05
N VAL A 299 9.40 -15.52 -7.38
CA VAL A 299 10.80 -15.70 -6.99
C VAL A 299 11.02 -17.04 -6.27
N VAL A 300 12.15 -17.68 -6.56
CA VAL A 300 12.57 -18.89 -5.84
C VAL A 300 13.85 -18.60 -5.09
N TRP A 301 13.81 -18.65 -3.76
CA TRP A 301 15.00 -18.62 -2.93
C TRP A 301 15.35 -20.03 -2.48
N THR A 302 16.63 -20.36 -2.51
CA THR A 302 17.15 -21.61 -1.99
C THR A 302 18.22 -21.29 -0.98
N GLU A 303 17.98 -21.70 0.26
CA GLU A 303 18.97 -21.64 1.34
C GLU A 303 19.60 -23.03 1.44
N GLU A 304 20.85 -23.16 1.03
CA GLU A 304 21.56 -24.45 1.10
C GLU A 304 22.00 -24.78 2.54
N GLY A 305 22.39 -26.04 2.76
CA GLY A 305 22.83 -26.53 4.06
C GLY A 305 21.82 -27.45 4.75
N ASP A 306 22.08 -27.72 6.01
CA ASP A 306 21.28 -28.57 6.90
C ASP A 306 20.95 -27.82 8.20
N SER A 307 20.35 -26.65 8.06
CA SER A 307 19.90 -25.80 9.16
C SER A 307 18.38 -25.65 9.19
N PRO A 308 17.80 -25.12 10.29
CA PRO A 308 16.38 -24.76 10.33
C PRO A 308 15.94 -23.69 9.31
N LEU A 309 16.90 -22.98 8.70
CA LEU A 309 16.68 -22.02 7.61
C LEU A 309 16.84 -22.66 6.22
N SER A 310 17.40 -23.87 6.13
CA SER A 310 17.68 -24.52 4.86
C SER A 310 16.39 -24.99 4.19
N GLY A 311 16.30 -24.78 2.87
CA GLY A 311 15.09 -25.13 2.12
C GLY A 311 14.87 -24.30 0.86
N VAL A 312 13.75 -24.58 0.19
CA VAL A 312 13.34 -23.86 -1.02
C VAL A 312 12.08 -23.05 -0.73
N TYR A 313 12.22 -21.73 -0.79
CA TYR A 313 11.15 -20.76 -0.55
C TYR A 313 10.63 -20.23 -1.89
N ARG A 314 9.32 -20.41 -2.13
CA ARG A 314 8.69 -20.07 -3.41
C ARG A 314 7.68 -18.94 -3.22
N GLY A 315 7.89 -17.86 -3.96
CA GLY A 315 7.10 -16.64 -3.90
C GLY A 315 7.45 -15.74 -2.72
N LYS A 316 7.01 -14.48 -2.79
CA LYS A 316 7.34 -13.44 -1.81
C LYS A 316 6.89 -13.79 -0.39
N SER A 317 5.74 -14.43 -0.22
CA SER A 317 5.23 -14.86 1.10
C SER A 317 6.17 -15.85 1.80
N ALA A 318 6.75 -16.80 1.05
CA ALA A 318 7.71 -17.75 1.62
C ALA A 318 9.05 -17.06 2.00
N LEU A 319 9.43 -15.99 1.30
CA LEU A 319 10.60 -15.19 1.67
C LEU A 319 10.37 -14.40 2.96
N ILE A 320 9.15 -13.93 3.20
CA ILE A 320 8.79 -13.27 4.47
C ILE A 320 9.01 -14.24 5.64
N ASP A 321 8.55 -15.49 5.50
CA ASP A 321 8.77 -16.53 6.51
C ASP A 321 10.27 -16.80 6.73
N LEU A 322 11.07 -16.91 5.66
CA LEU A 322 12.53 -17.05 5.77
C LEU A 322 13.17 -15.88 6.55
N PHE A 323 12.92 -14.64 6.15
CA PHE A 323 13.53 -13.48 6.82
C PHE A 323 13.01 -13.31 8.24
N SER A 324 11.74 -13.64 8.50
CA SER A 324 11.18 -13.65 9.86
C SER A 324 11.91 -14.65 10.75
N ARG A 325 12.10 -15.90 10.30
CA ARG A 325 12.88 -16.91 11.05
C ARG A 325 14.32 -16.48 11.26
N LEU A 326 14.92 -15.84 10.26
CA LEU A 326 16.29 -15.34 10.35
C LEU A 326 16.41 -14.27 11.45
N MET A 327 15.47 -13.32 11.49
CA MET A 327 15.44 -12.28 12.53
C MET A 327 15.09 -12.85 13.90
N ASP A 328 14.15 -13.80 13.98
CA ASP A 328 13.76 -14.46 15.23
C ASP A 328 14.92 -15.27 15.83
N TYR A 329 15.55 -16.14 15.04
CA TYR A 329 16.68 -16.95 15.51
C TYR A 329 17.85 -16.08 15.92
N SER A 330 18.12 -15.00 15.18
CA SER A 330 19.15 -14.02 15.55
C SER A 330 18.76 -13.12 16.72
N ARG A 331 17.52 -13.18 17.22
CA ARG A 331 16.95 -12.25 18.21
C ARG A 331 17.15 -10.79 17.83
N ASN A 332 16.93 -10.50 16.56
CA ASN A 332 17.11 -9.17 15.96
C ASN A 332 18.56 -8.63 16.03
N THR A 333 19.55 -9.50 16.24
CA THR A 333 20.97 -9.10 16.34
C THR A 333 21.75 -9.31 15.04
N LEU A 334 21.13 -9.88 14.00
CA LEU A 334 21.79 -10.02 12.70
C LEU A 334 22.18 -8.64 12.17
N ARG A 335 23.45 -8.48 11.83
CA ARG A 335 23.97 -7.32 11.10
C ARG A 335 24.73 -7.78 9.88
N ILE A 336 24.40 -7.23 8.72
CA ILE A 336 25.20 -7.40 7.50
C ILE A 336 26.40 -6.45 7.60
N LEU A 337 27.60 -7.02 7.71
CA LEU A 337 28.85 -6.26 7.82
C LEU A 337 29.34 -5.80 6.45
N GLU A 338 29.25 -6.69 5.47
CA GLU A 338 29.74 -6.43 4.13
C GLU A 338 28.88 -7.14 3.10
N VAL A 339 28.71 -6.49 1.94
CA VAL A 339 28.20 -7.14 0.73
C VAL A 339 29.12 -6.75 -0.40
N GLY A 340 29.73 -7.74 -1.04
CA GLY A 340 30.71 -7.58 -2.10
C GLY A 340 30.11 -7.07 -3.41
N ALA A 341 30.98 -6.75 -4.36
CA ALA A 341 30.56 -6.39 -5.70
C ALA A 341 29.97 -7.60 -6.45
N PRO A 342 28.97 -7.41 -7.33
CA PRO A 342 28.42 -8.50 -8.12
C PRO A 342 29.42 -9.01 -9.15
N GLU A 343 29.71 -10.31 -9.11
CA GLU A 343 30.53 -11.00 -10.09
C GLU A 343 29.65 -11.81 -11.04
N LEU A 344 29.76 -11.59 -12.35
CA LEU A 344 29.02 -12.37 -13.34
C LEU A 344 29.60 -13.78 -13.43
N ARG A 345 28.80 -14.79 -13.09
CA ARG A 345 29.12 -16.23 -13.23
C ARG A 345 28.11 -16.88 -14.19
N GLY A 346 28.50 -16.96 -15.46
CA GLY A 346 27.64 -17.46 -16.53
C GLY A 346 26.43 -16.54 -16.76
N ARG A 347 25.23 -16.97 -16.34
CA ARG A 347 23.97 -16.20 -16.44
C ARG A 347 23.42 -15.72 -15.09
N ALA A 348 24.25 -15.72 -14.05
CA ALA A 348 23.89 -15.31 -12.70
C ALA A 348 24.95 -14.37 -12.12
N PHE A 349 24.60 -13.62 -11.09
CA PHE A 349 25.50 -12.72 -10.38
C PHE A 349 25.76 -13.29 -8.99
N ALA A 350 27.02 -13.56 -8.66
CA ALA A 350 27.44 -13.98 -7.32
C ALA A 350 27.79 -12.74 -6.50
N MET A 351 27.32 -12.69 -5.25
CA MET A 351 27.59 -11.63 -4.31
C MET A 351 27.98 -12.25 -2.97
N PRO A 352 29.25 -12.18 -2.57
CA PRO A 352 29.64 -12.58 -1.23
C PRO A 352 29.12 -11.57 -0.22
N LEU A 353 28.70 -12.02 0.95
CA LEU A 353 28.32 -11.18 2.07
C LEU A 353 28.94 -11.72 3.35
N ARG A 354 29.21 -10.81 4.28
CA ARG A 354 29.57 -11.13 5.66
C ARG A 354 28.51 -10.59 6.58
N PHE A 355 28.17 -11.39 7.57
CA PHE A 355 27.22 -11.00 8.59
C PHE A 355 27.73 -11.41 9.97
N GLN A 356 27.18 -10.75 10.97
CA GLN A 356 27.44 -11.02 12.36
C GLN A 356 26.11 -11.24 13.08
N VAL A 357 26.13 -12.14 14.06
CA VAL A 357 24.99 -12.42 14.94
C VAL A 357 25.48 -12.64 16.36
N GLN A 358 24.65 -12.29 17.35
CA GLN A 358 24.96 -12.53 18.74
C GLN A 358 24.59 -13.98 19.13
N ASP A 359 25.56 -14.74 19.63
CA ASP A 359 25.39 -16.11 20.15
C ASP A 359 25.84 -16.13 21.63
N GLY A 360 24.88 -15.97 22.55
CA GLY A 360 25.16 -15.81 23.98
C GLY A 360 25.92 -14.50 24.27
N PRO A 361 27.02 -14.53 25.06
CA PRO A 361 27.83 -13.34 25.33
C PRO A 361 28.79 -12.96 24.19
N GLY A 362 28.91 -13.81 23.15
CA GLY A 362 29.86 -13.62 22.05
C GLY A 362 29.20 -13.15 20.75
N LEU A 363 29.97 -12.45 19.92
CA LEU A 363 29.62 -12.15 18.54
C LEU A 363 30.22 -13.22 17.62
N GLN A 364 29.40 -13.76 16.73
CA GLN A 364 29.82 -14.73 15.71
C GLN A 364 29.71 -14.10 14.34
N GLU A 365 30.82 -14.06 13.61
CA GLU A 365 30.86 -13.67 12.21
C GLU A 365 30.82 -14.90 11.30
N SER A 366 30.08 -14.77 10.21
CA SER A 366 29.97 -15.79 9.18
C SER A 366 29.85 -15.13 7.80
N GLY A 367 30.15 -15.90 6.77
CA GLY A 367 30.04 -15.49 5.37
C GLY A 367 29.06 -16.37 4.60
N ALA A 368 28.45 -15.80 3.58
CA ALA A 368 27.64 -16.52 2.61
C ALA A 368 27.77 -15.86 1.22
N THR A 369 27.48 -16.62 0.18
CA THR A 369 27.43 -16.11 -1.19
C THR A 369 26.02 -16.25 -1.74
N HIS A 370 25.41 -15.11 -2.09
CA HIS A 370 24.14 -15.08 -2.80
C HIS A 370 24.37 -15.12 -4.31
N THR A 371 23.79 -16.10 -4.99
CA THR A 371 23.80 -16.21 -6.46
C THR A 371 22.44 -15.84 -7.02
N LEU A 372 22.37 -14.72 -7.74
CA LEU A 372 21.16 -14.07 -8.23
C LEU A 372 20.95 -14.36 -9.72
N ARG A 373 19.75 -14.82 -10.10
CA ARG A 373 19.32 -14.84 -11.52
C ARG A 373 18.28 -13.76 -11.77
N LEU A 374 18.57 -12.93 -12.75
CA LEU A 374 17.73 -11.80 -13.15
C LEU A 374 16.94 -12.15 -14.42
N ARG A 375 15.71 -11.63 -14.53
CA ARG A 375 14.92 -11.65 -15.76
C ARG A 375 14.06 -10.39 -15.78
N ALA A 376 14.02 -9.67 -16.91
CA ALA A 376 13.15 -8.50 -17.07
C ALA A 376 13.28 -7.48 -15.91
N ASN A 377 14.51 -7.19 -15.49
CA ASN A 377 14.82 -6.23 -14.43
C ASN A 377 14.26 -6.57 -13.03
N VAL A 378 13.99 -7.86 -12.77
CA VAL A 378 13.65 -8.38 -11.44
C VAL A 378 14.48 -9.64 -11.12
N ILE A 379 14.67 -9.91 -9.83
CA ILE A 379 15.33 -11.11 -9.32
C ILE A 379 14.31 -12.26 -9.31
N THR A 380 14.61 -13.33 -10.05
CA THR A 380 13.73 -14.51 -10.19
C THR A 380 14.20 -15.70 -9.38
N ARG A 381 15.50 -15.77 -9.07
CA ARG A 381 16.05 -16.82 -8.21
C ARG A 381 17.21 -16.26 -7.39
N VAL A 382 17.27 -16.68 -6.13
CA VAL A 382 18.42 -16.48 -5.24
C VAL A 382 18.84 -17.84 -4.72
N ASN A 383 20.14 -18.12 -4.75
CA ASN A 383 20.72 -19.27 -4.07
C ASN A 383 21.72 -18.76 -3.04
N SER A 384 21.46 -19.00 -1.76
CA SER A 384 22.34 -18.66 -0.65
C SER A 384 23.14 -19.89 -0.25
N VAL A 385 24.46 -19.75 -0.22
CA VAL A 385 25.40 -20.80 0.19
C VAL A 385 26.35 -20.22 1.21
N ALA A 386 26.40 -20.80 2.41
CA ALA A 386 27.36 -20.39 3.42
C ALA A 386 28.80 -20.67 2.97
N ASP A 387 29.74 -19.78 3.31
CA ASP A 387 31.16 -19.97 2.98
C ASP A 387 31.76 -21.17 3.74
N ASP A 388 31.22 -21.47 4.94
CA ASP A 388 31.51 -22.65 5.76
C ASP A 388 30.18 -23.28 6.21
N PRO A 389 29.59 -24.20 5.40
CA PRO A 389 28.27 -24.75 5.66
C PRO A 389 28.15 -25.49 7.01
N PRO A 390 29.08 -26.37 7.42
CA PRO A 390 29.00 -27.03 8.73
C PRO A 390 28.97 -26.04 9.89
N ARG A 391 29.76 -24.96 9.82
CA ARG A 391 29.80 -23.94 10.86
C ARG A 391 28.53 -23.10 10.89
N ALA A 392 28.01 -22.71 9.72
CA ALA A 392 26.76 -21.96 9.60
C ALA A 392 25.55 -22.78 10.08
N ASP A 393 25.48 -24.07 9.70
CA ASP A 393 24.42 -24.97 10.13
C ASP A 393 24.42 -25.14 11.66
N ALA A 394 25.60 -25.33 12.26
CA ALA A 394 25.75 -25.42 13.70
C ALA A 394 25.34 -24.12 14.41
N LEU A 395 25.65 -22.95 13.85
CA LEU A 395 25.25 -21.64 14.37
C LEU A 395 23.72 -21.50 14.37
N TRP A 396 23.08 -21.68 13.23
CA TRP A 396 21.63 -21.50 13.09
C TRP A 396 20.82 -22.52 13.89
N ARG A 397 21.31 -23.76 14.04
CA ARG A 397 20.71 -24.75 14.95
C ARG A 397 20.75 -24.30 16.41
N ARG A 398 21.88 -23.75 16.88
CA ARG A 398 21.99 -23.23 18.26
C ARG A 398 21.06 -22.05 18.50
N LEU A 399 21.05 -21.10 17.57
CA LEU A 399 20.20 -19.91 17.61
C LEU A 399 18.71 -20.26 17.63
N ALA A 400 18.27 -21.16 16.74
CA ALA A 400 16.89 -21.66 16.72
C ALA A 400 16.50 -22.35 18.03
N ALA A 401 17.36 -23.23 18.56
CA ALA A 401 17.11 -23.91 19.84
C ALA A 401 17.05 -22.93 21.04
N ALA A 402 17.75 -21.79 20.96
CA ALA A 402 17.71 -20.76 21.98
C ALA A 402 16.46 -19.87 21.89
N SER A 403 15.97 -19.58 20.68
CA SER A 403 14.68 -18.88 20.47
C SER A 403 13.52 -19.68 21.08
N LEU A 404 13.42 -20.98 20.77
CA LEU A 404 12.35 -21.86 21.25
C LEU A 404 12.25 -21.97 22.79
N ARG A 405 13.36 -21.82 23.51
CA ARG A 405 13.39 -21.86 24.98
C ARG A 405 12.88 -20.56 25.62
N HIS A 406 12.91 -19.45 24.91
CA HIS A 406 12.46 -18.16 25.41
C HIS A 406 10.95 -17.96 25.20
N SER A 407 10.37 -18.53 24.14
CA SER A 407 8.91 -18.50 23.90
C SER A 407 8.10 -19.39 24.86
N ALA A 408 8.77 -20.25 25.64
CA ALA A 408 8.16 -21.18 26.59
C ALA A 408 8.27 -20.72 28.07
N SER A 409 8.93 -19.58 28.33
CA SER A 409 9.03 -18.91 29.64
C SER A 409 8.22 -17.64 29.63
#